data_AF-S0JKU6-F1
#
_entry.id   AF-S0JKU6-F1
#
_cell.length_a   1.000
_cell.length_b   1.000
_cell.length_c   1.000
_cell.angle_alpha   90.00
_cell.angle_beta   90.00
_cell.angle_gamma   90.00
#
_symmetry.space_group_name_H-M   'P 1'
#
loop_
_entity.id
_entity.type
_entity.pdbx_description
1 polymer ?
#
loop_
_entity_poly.entity_id
_entity_poly.type
_entity_poly.pdbx_seq_one_letter_code
_entity_poly.pdbx_strand_id
1 'polypeptide(L)'
;MTKELAQASVQYAVAEMLLSGVTSFCDMYYFEDAIAEVVAQMGARAILGETIIDMPTCDFATPKAALAWCESFIEKWHNHSLITPAIAPHATNTNTPEDLAQIVVLAKRYAIPITMHVAEMTYEMEEFAQRYQQTPIAFLNDLGYFEQ
;
A
#
# COMPACT_ATOMS: atom_id res chain seq x y z
N MET A 1 17.33 -2.61 2.28
CA MET A 1 16.67 -1.56 3.08
C MET A 1 16.60 -2.05 4.52
N THR A 2 16.79 -1.20 5.53
CA THR A 2 16.59 -1.57 6.95
C THR A 2 15.53 -0.68 7.55
N LYS A 3 14.95 -1.10 8.68
CA LYS A 3 13.95 -0.32 9.44
C LYS A 3 14.49 1.06 9.82
N GLU A 4 15.74 1.14 10.27
CA GLU A 4 16.38 2.39 10.70
C GLU A 4 16.53 3.37 9.53
N LEU A 5 16.89 2.85 8.34
CA LEU A 5 17.00 3.68 7.15
C LEU A 5 15.61 4.20 6.72
N ALA A 6 14.58 3.36 6.73
CA ALA A 6 13.21 3.78 6.41
C ALA A 6 12.72 4.90 7.36
N GLN A 7 12.97 4.76 8.67
CA GLN A 7 12.62 5.79 9.67
C GLN A 7 13.34 7.11 9.42
N ALA A 8 14.65 7.07 9.17
CA ALA A 8 15.43 8.27 8.89
C ALA A 8 14.99 8.95 7.58
N SER A 9 14.70 8.16 6.55
CA SER A 9 14.22 8.64 5.25
C SER A 9 12.86 9.31 5.36
N VAL A 10 11.88 8.70 6.06
CA VAL A 10 10.57 9.33 6.21
C VAL A 10 10.62 10.57 7.11
N GLN A 11 11.49 10.59 8.13
CA GLN A 11 11.70 11.79 8.93
C GLN A 11 12.17 12.97 8.05
N TYR A 12 13.10 12.71 7.14
CA TYR A 12 13.56 13.70 6.18
C TYR A 12 12.43 14.14 5.23
N ALA A 13 11.73 13.18 4.61
CA ALA A 13 10.66 13.45 3.66
C ALA A 13 9.51 14.26 4.29
N VAL A 14 9.09 13.92 5.51
CA VAL A 14 8.05 14.67 6.22
C VAL A 14 8.51 16.09 6.56
N ALA A 15 9.78 16.29 6.95
CA ALA A 15 10.32 17.63 7.18
C ALA A 15 10.29 18.47 5.89
N GLU A 16 10.71 17.91 4.76
CA GLU A 16 10.66 18.56 3.44
C GLU A 16 9.22 18.91 3.03
N MET A 17 8.28 17.97 3.20
CA MET A 17 6.86 18.17 2.93
C MET A 17 6.27 19.30 3.78
N LEU A 18 6.50 19.29 5.09
CA LEU A 18 5.98 20.33 5.98
C LEU A 18 6.57 21.72 5.66
N LEU A 19 7.86 21.79 5.34
CA LEU A 19 8.53 23.03 4.93
C LEU A 19 8.00 23.59 3.60
N SER A 20 7.46 22.73 2.73
CA SER A 20 6.84 23.10 1.46
C SER A 20 5.32 23.28 1.53
N GLY A 21 4.71 23.13 2.71
CA GLY A 21 3.27 23.32 2.93
C GLY A 21 2.41 22.08 2.65
N VAL A 22 3.02 20.92 2.40
CA VAL A 22 2.31 19.63 2.31
C VAL A 22 2.01 19.15 3.73
N THR A 23 0.72 19.07 4.07
CA THR A 23 0.23 18.72 5.42
C THR A 23 -0.37 17.31 5.49
N SER A 24 -0.57 16.67 4.35
CA SER A 24 -1.07 15.30 4.24
C SER A 24 -0.48 14.61 3.02
N PHE A 25 -0.18 13.32 3.13
CA PHE A 25 0.37 12.52 2.03
C PHE A 25 -0.14 11.08 2.06
N CYS A 26 0.13 10.34 0.99
CA CYS A 26 -0.08 8.89 0.92
C CYS A 26 1.29 8.24 0.72
N ASP A 27 1.59 7.22 1.51
CA ASP A 27 2.81 6.43 1.39
C ASP A 27 2.50 5.00 0.96
N MET A 28 3.44 4.43 0.22
CA MET A 28 3.50 3.03 -0.16
C MET A 28 4.95 2.61 -0.02
N TYR A 29 5.30 2.02 1.12
CA TYR A 29 6.65 1.56 1.35
C TYR A 29 6.70 0.31 2.23
N TYR A 30 7.89 0.05 2.74
CA TYR A 30 8.25 -1.06 3.61
C TYR A 30 8.39 -0.57 5.05
N PHE A 31 8.19 -1.46 6.02
CA PHE A 31 8.23 -1.16 7.45
C PHE A 31 7.20 -0.08 7.88
N GLU A 32 5.96 -0.12 7.36
CA GLU A 32 4.98 0.97 7.55
C GLU A 32 4.64 1.26 9.00
N ASP A 33 4.75 0.29 9.91
CA ASP A 33 4.55 0.54 11.33
C ASP A 33 5.60 1.50 11.91
N ALA A 34 6.84 1.36 11.45
CA ALA A 34 7.93 2.25 11.83
C ALA A 34 7.76 3.65 11.23
N ILE A 35 7.25 3.71 10.00
CA ILE A 35 6.93 4.95 9.30
C ILE A 35 5.80 5.68 10.02
N ALA A 36 4.71 4.97 10.34
CA ALA A 36 3.56 5.51 11.07
C ALA A 36 3.95 6.14 12.42
N GLU A 37 4.84 5.51 13.17
CA GLU A 37 5.36 6.06 14.43
C GLU A 37 6.06 7.41 14.21
N VAL A 38 6.93 7.51 13.20
CA VAL A 38 7.66 8.75 12.89
C VAL A 38 6.71 9.83 12.39
N VAL A 39 5.80 9.50 11.47
CA VAL A 39 4.83 10.43 10.88
C VAL A 39 3.90 11.02 11.96
N ALA A 40 3.39 10.17 12.85
CA ALA A 40 2.56 10.60 13.98
C ALA A 40 3.35 11.49 14.95
N GLN A 41 4.60 11.15 15.26
CA GLN A 41 5.47 11.96 16.11
C GLN A 41 5.75 13.35 15.50
N MET A 42 5.90 13.42 14.18
CA MET A 42 6.12 14.68 13.45
C MET A 42 4.84 15.49 13.24
N GLY A 43 3.67 14.94 13.62
CA GLY A 43 2.39 15.64 13.56
C GLY A 43 1.82 15.79 12.15
N ALA A 44 2.27 14.98 11.18
CA ALA A 44 1.72 14.97 9.83
C ALA A 44 0.58 13.95 9.71
N ARG A 45 -0.39 14.21 8.81
CA ARG A 45 -1.45 13.26 8.48
C ARG A 45 -1.02 12.39 7.30
N ALA A 46 -1.30 11.09 7.34
CA ALA A 46 -0.96 10.21 6.23
C ALA A 46 -1.93 9.04 6.05
N ILE A 47 -2.06 8.61 4.79
CA ILE A 47 -2.54 7.27 4.44
C ILE A 47 -1.30 6.42 4.22
N LEU A 48 -1.14 5.35 4.99
CA LEU A 48 0.10 4.55 5.01
C LEU A 48 -0.23 3.12 4.62
N GLY A 49 0.29 2.66 3.49
CA GLY A 49 -0.03 1.37 2.91
C GLY A 49 1.17 0.46 2.82
N GLU A 50 1.12 -0.68 3.48
CA GLU A 50 2.21 -1.67 3.43
C GLU A 50 2.28 -2.32 2.05
N THR A 51 3.49 -2.34 1.49
CA THR A 51 3.73 -2.84 0.14
C THR A 51 3.58 -4.36 0.07
N ILE A 52 2.73 -4.84 -0.84
CA ILE A 52 2.61 -6.28 -1.15
C ILE A 52 3.03 -6.54 -2.60
N ILE A 53 3.97 -7.46 -2.79
CA ILE A 53 4.52 -7.83 -4.11
C ILE A 53 4.88 -9.31 -4.13
N ASP A 54 4.70 -10.00 -5.27
CA ASP A 54 4.98 -11.43 -5.48
C ASP A 54 6.48 -11.78 -5.55
N MET A 55 7.24 -11.31 -4.57
CA MET A 55 8.65 -11.63 -4.34
C MET A 55 9.05 -11.32 -2.89
N PRO A 56 10.14 -11.88 -2.38
CA PRO A 56 10.68 -11.50 -1.07
C PRO A 56 11.09 -10.02 -1.02
N THR A 57 10.72 -9.34 0.06
CA THR A 57 11.02 -7.94 0.36
C THR A 57 11.93 -7.84 1.59
N CYS A 58 12.25 -6.60 2.02
CA CYS A 58 13.13 -6.38 3.16
C CYS A 58 12.49 -6.62 4.53
N ASP A 59 11.16 -6.69 4.59
CA ASP A 59 10.35 -6.91 5.79
C ASP A 59 9.62 -8.27 5.77
N PHE A 60 9.29 -8.80 4.59
CA PHE A 60 8.58 -10.07 4.45
C PHE A 60 9.18 -11.01 3.41
N ALA A 61 9.22 -12.30 3.74
CA ALA A 61 9.70 -13.32 2.81
C ALA A 61 8.66 -13.72 1.75
N THR A 62 7.36 -13.46 2.01
CA THR A 62 6.26 -13.85 1.13
C THR A 62 5.11 -12.83 1.15
N PRO A 63 4.32 -12.72 0.06
CA PRO A 63 3.14 -11.84 0.00
C PRO A 63 2.11 -12.18 1.08
N LYS A 64 1.92 -13.49 1.32
CA LYS A 64 1.00 -13.99 2.35
C LYS A 64 1.41 -13.54 3.75
N ALA A 65 2.71 -13.51 4.05
CA ALA A 65 3.20 -13.02 5.34
C ALA A 65 2.97 -11.50 5.48
N ALA A 66 3.22 -10.73 4.41
CA ALA A 66 2.94 -9.30 4.38
C ALA A 66 1.46 -9.00 4.58
N LEU A 67 0.56 -9.71 3.87
CA LEU A 67 -0.89 -9.54 3.99
C LEU A 67 -1.40 -9.89 5.40
N ALA A 68 -0.91 -10.97 6.00
CA ALA A 68 -1.26 -11.34 7.36
C ALA A 68 -0.79 -10.29 8.38
N TRP A 69 0.39 -9.70 8.16
CA TRP A 69 0.89 -8.61 8.99
C TRP A 69 0.09 -7.32 8.82
N CYS A 70 -0.39 -7.02 7.60
CA CYS A 70 -1.23 -5.85 7.33
C CYS A 70 -2.45 -5.82 8.26
N GLU A 71 -3.11 -6.96 8.51
CA GLU A 71 -4.25 -7.01 9.44
C GLU A 71 -3.88 -6.49 10.84
N SER A 72 -2.70 -6.86 11.36
CA SER A 72 -2.21 -6.36 12.66
C SER A 72 -1.86 -4.86 12.61
N PHE A 73 -1.26 -4.39 11.52
CA PHE A 73 -0.96 -2.97 11.32
C PHE A 73 -2.25 -2.13 11.26
N ILE A 74 -3.24 -2.61 10.51
CA ILE A 74 -4.57 -1.99 10.41
C ILE A 74 -5.18 -1.87 11.79
N GLU A 75 -5.25 -2.97 12.56
CA GLU A 75 -5.82 -2.96 13.91
C GLU A 75 -5.13 -1.98 14.86
N LYS A 76 -3.79 -1.88 14.80
CA LYS A 76 -3.00 -0.95 15.64
C LYS A 76 -3.33 0.50 15.34
N TRP A 77 -3.44 0.86 14.06
CA TRP A 77 -3.58 2.26 13.62
C TRP A 77 -5.01 2.67 13.29
N HIS A 78 -5.96 1.73 13.35
CA HIS A 78 -7.36 2.03 13.10
C HIS A 78 -7.87 3.08 14.09
N ASN A 79 -8.56 4.10 13.57
CA ASN A 79 -9.05 5.26 14.33
C ASN A 79 -7.98 6.20 14.91
N HIS A 80 -6.71 6.07 14.53
CA HIS A 80 -5.70 7.08 14.88
C HIS A 80 -6.05 8.44 14.26
N SER A 81 -5.82 9.54 14.99
CA SER A 81 -6.28 10.88 14.58
C SER A 81 -5.55 11.45 13.35
N LEU A 82 -4.35 10.94 13.07
CA LEU A 82 -3.48 11.38 11.98
C LEU A 82 -3.15 10.28 10.96
N ILE A 83 -3.24 9.00 11.34
CA ILE A 83 -2.78 7.90 10.50
C ILE A 83 -4.00 7.11 10.03
N THR A 84 -4.12 6.92 8.74
CA THR A 84 -5.09 6.00 8.13
C THR A 84 -4.32 4.81 7.57
N PRO A 85 -4.42 3.61 8.17
CA PRO A 85 -3.78 2.44 7.61
C PRO A 85 -4.45 2.06 6.27
N ALA A 86 -3.65 1.59 5.34
CA ALA A 86 -4.06 1.11 4.02
C ALA A 86 -3.34 -0.21 3.71
N ILE A 87 -3.73 -0.85 2.61
CA ILE A 87 -2.96 -1.92 2.00
C ILE A 87 -2.46 -1.41 0.65
N ALA A 88 -1.20 -1.69 0.32
CA ALA A 88 -0.59 -1.20 -0.91
C ALA A 88 0.00 -2.34 -1.77
N PRO A 89 -0.83 -3.17 -2.42
CA PRO A 89 -0.30 -4.02 -3.49
C PRO A 89 0.45 -3.16 -4.51
N HIS A 90 1.68 -3.54 -4.85
CA HIS A 90 2.56 -2.72 -5.68
C HIS A 90 1.93 -2.38 -7.04
N ALA A 91 1.57 -3.38 -7.84
CA ALA A 91 0.91 -3.19 -9.13
C ALA A 91 0.09 -4.43 -9.53
N THR A 92 -0.79 -4.25 -10.52
CA THR A 92 -1.67 -5.32 -11.07
C THR A 92 -0.89 -6.51 -11.63
N ASN A 93 0.29 -6.28 -12.22
CA ASN A 93 1.14 -7.29 -12.85
C ASN A 93 2.25 -7.84 -11.94
N THR A 94 2.33 -7.35 -10.69
CA THR A 94 3.34 -7.81 -9.71
C THR A 94 2.72 -8.53 -8.53
N ASN A 95 1.43 -8.82 -8.61
CA ASN A 95 0.66 -9.59 -7.64
C ASN A 95 -0.20 -10.61 -8.38
N THR A 96 -0.50 -11.73 -7.72
CA THR A 96 -1.40 -12.73 -8.30
C THR A 96 -2.86 -12.27 -8.20
N PRO A 97 -3.76 -12.71 -9.09
CA PRO A 97 -5.20 -12.44 -8.95
C PRO A 97 -5.77 -12.90 -7.60
N GLU A 98 -5.21 -13.98 -7.03
CA GLU A 98 -5.62 -14.52 -5.73
C GLU A 98 -5.24 -13.60 -4.58
N ASP A 99 -4.01 -13.08 -4.56
CA ASP A 99 -3.57 -12.12 -3.53
C ASP A 99 -4.38 -10.82 -3.62
N LEU A 100 -4.61 -10.31 -4.84
CA LEU A 100 -5.43 -9.12 -5.08
C LEU A 100 -6.87 -9.30 -4.57
N ALA A 101 -7.49 -10.46 -4.82
CA ALA A 101 -8.83 -10.74 -4.28
C ALA A 101 -8.86 -10.79 -2.74
N GLN A 102 -7.84 -11.36 -2.10
CA GLN A 102 -7.74 -11.38 -0.63
C GLN A 102 -7.56 -9.99 -0.04
N ILE A 103 -6.80 -9.11 -0.72
CA ILE A 103 -6.63 -7.71 -0.33
C ILE A 103 -7.97 -6.98 -0.32
N VAL A 104 -8.81 -7.16 -1.35
CA VAL A 104 -10.16 -6.56 -1.41
C VAL A 104 -11.02 -7.01 -0.23
N VAL A 105 -10.99 -8.31 0.11
CA VAL A 105 -11.74 -8.85 1.24
C VAL A 105 -11.29 -8.21 2.56
N LEU A 106 -9.98 -8.09 2.78
CA LEU A 106 -9.43 -7.50 4.00
C LEU A 106 -9.75 -5.99 4.09
N ALA A 107 -9.56 -5.25 2.99
CA ALA A 107 -9.84 -3.83 2.94
C ALA A 107 -11.32 -3.52 3.21
N LYS A 108 -12.24 -4.29 2.60
CA LYS A 108 -13.70 -4.18 2.86
C LYS A 108 -14.05 -4.49 4.32
N ARG A 109 -13.43 -5.51 4.93
CA ARG A 109 -13.67 -5.88 6.33
C ARG A 109 -13.39 -4.72 7.30
N TYR A 110 -12.28 -4.01 7.10
CA TYR A 110 -11.86 -2.91 7.98
C TYR A 110 -12.27 -1.51 7.47
N ALA A 111 -12.97 -1.44 6.33
CA ALA A 111 -13.34 -0.20 5.66
C ALA A 111 -12.15 0.78 5.47
N ILE A 112 -11.03 0.25 4.96
CA ILE A 112 -9.79 1.00 4.73
C ILE A 112 -9.49 1.17 3.23
N PRO A 113 -8.70 2.19 2.86
CA PRO A 113 -8.28 2.38 1.47
C PRO A 113 -7.29 1.32 0.99
N ILE A 114 -7.25 1.14 -0.32
CA ILE A 114 -6.20 0.45 -1.05
C ILE A 114 -5.52 1.46 -1.98
N THR A 115 -4.19 1.44 -2.05
CA THR A 115 -3.40 2.22 -3.02
C THR A 115 -2.58 1.26 -3.90
N MET A 116 -2.43 1.55 -5.19
CA MET A 116 -1.79 0.63 -6.16
C MET A 116 -1.32 1.40 -7.40
N HIS A 117 -0.20 1.00 -7.99
CA HIS A 117 0.16 1.40 -9.35
C HIS A 117 -0.69 0.64 -10.37
N VAL A 118 -1.37 1.37 -11.27
CA VAL A 118 -2.30 0.77 -12.24
C VAL A 118 -2.20 1.47 -13.59
N ALA A 119 -2.11 0.69 -14.66
CA ALA A 119 -2.02 1.17 -16.04
C ALA A 119 -0.91 2.23 -16.23
N GLU A 120 0.23 2.01 -15.58
CA GLU A 120 1.32 2.99 -15.53
C GLU A 120 2.07 3.05 -16.86
N MET A 121 2.21 1.90 -17.53
CA MET A 121 3.05 1.76 -18.72
C MET A 121 2.37 0.92 -19.80
N THR A 122 2.70 1.18 -21.07
CA THR A 122 2.10 0.48 -22.22
C THR A 122 2.26 -1.04 -22.16
N TYR A 123 3.37 -1.54 -21.62
CA TYR A 123 3.60 -2.99 -21.53
C TYR A 123 2.59 -3.68 -20.58
N GLU A 124 2.15 -3.00 -19.51
CA GLU A 124 1.11 -3.53 -18.61
C GLU A 124 -0.22 -3.65 -19.38
N MET A 125 -0.56 -2.64 -20.18
CA MET A 125 -1.76 -2.67 -21.02
C MET A 125 -1.73 -3.82 -22.04
N GLU A 126 -0.58 -4.03 -22.70
CA GLU A 126 -0.38 -5.12 -23.66
C GLU A 126 -0.45 -6.49 -22.99
N GLU A 127 0.20 -6.63 -21.83
CA GLU A 127 0.18 -7.85 -21.03
C GLU A 127 -1.25 -8.24 -20.65
N PHE A 128 -2.04 -7.29 -20.13
CA PHE A 128 -3.42 -7.55 -19.71
C PHE A 128 -4.34 -7.84 -20.90
N ALA A 129 -4.14 -7.17 -22.03
CA ALA A 129 -4.88 -7.47 -23.26
C ALA A 129 -4.60 -8.89 -23.77
N GLN A 130 -3.35 -9.36 -23.66
CA GLN A 130 -2.96 -10.71 -24.10
C GLN A 130 -3.38 -11.81 -23.12
N ARG A 131 -3.15 -11.61 -21.81
CA ARG A 131 -3.37 -12.62 -20.78
C ARG A 131 -4.83 -12.72 -20.34
N TYR A 132 -5.51 -11.58 -20.22
CA TYR A 132 -6.85 -11.49 -19.63
C TYR A 132 -7.90 -10.95 -20.61
N GLN A 133 -7.51 -10.51 -21.82
CA GLN A 133 -8.41 -9.86 -22.79
C GLN A 133 -9.14 -8.64 -22.21
N GLN A 134 -8.46 -7.93 -21.31
CA GLN A 134 -9.00 -6.83 -20.51
C GLN A 134 -7.95 -5.72 -20.37
N THR A 135 -8.38 -4.54 -19.92
CA THR A 135 -7.46 -3.54 -19.37
C THR A 135 -7.19 -3.84 -17.89
N PRO A 136 -6.08 -3.33 -17.30
CA PRO A 136 -5.81 -3.48 -15.87
C PRO A 136 -6.98 -3.00 -14.99
N ILE A 137 -7.64 -1.91 -15.38
CA ILE A 137 -8.82 -1.39 -14.68
C ILE A 137 -10.02 -2.34 -14.77
N ALA A 138 -10.31 -2.90 -15.95
CA ALA A 138 -11.41 -3.86 -16.10
C ALA A 138 -11.16 -5.13 -15.28
N PHE A 139 -9.91 -5.61 -15.26
CA PHE A 139 -9.50 -6.72 -14.41
C PHE A 139 -9.72 -6.43 -12.91
N LEU A 140 -9.29 -5.26 -12.41
CA LEU A 140 -9.51 -4.88 -11.03
C LEU A 140 -11.01 -4.71 -10.69
N ASN A 141 -11.81 -4.25 -11.65
CA ASN A 141 -13.26 -4.17 -11.49
C ASN A 141 -13.89 -5.55 -11.25
N ASP A 142 -13.48 -6.56 -12.02
CA ASP A 142 -13.98 -7.93 -11.84
C ASP A 142 -13.56 -8.55 -10.50
N LEU A 143 -12.45 -8.08 -9.93
CA LEU A 143 -12.01 -8.44 -8.58
C LEU A 143 -12.71 -7.65 -7.46
N GLY A 144 -13.57 -6.68 -7.80
CA GLY A 144 -14.38 -5.93 -6.85
C GLY A 144 -13.68 -4.73 -6.20
N TYR A 145 -12.59 -4.21 -6.79
CA TYR A 145 -11.84 -3.05 -6.27
C TYR A 145 -12.63 -1.73 -6.26
N PHE A 146 -13.69 -1.63 -7.05
CA PHE A 146 -14.53 -0.41 -7.14
C PHE A 146 -15.87 -0.53 -6.42
N GLU A 147 -16.08 -1.63 -5.71
CA GLU A 147 -17.26 -1.84 -4.88
C GLU A 147 -16.91 -1.46 -3.43
N GLN A 148 -17.65 -0.50 -2.85
CA GLN A 148 -17.55 -0.15 -1.43
C GLN A 148 -18.60 -0.90 -0.62
#